data_AF-A0A8I1HNP6-F1
#
_entry.id   AF-A0A8I1HNP6-F1
#
_cell.length_a   1.000
_cell.length_b   1.000
_cell.length_c   1.000
_cell.angle_alpha   90.00
_cell.angle_beta   90.00
_cell.angle_gamma   90.00
#
_symmetry.space_group_name_H-M   'P 1'
#
loop_
_entity.id
_entity.type
_entity.pdbx_description
1 polymer ?
#
loop_
_entity_poly.entity_id
_entity_poly.type
_entity_poly.pdbx_seq_one_letter_code
_entity_poly.pdbx_strand_id
1 'polypeptide(L)'
;MMGQELFEHPKKQYKTYGITALEELSPRIGDPEVHLDDAASEDQVAAMEEALEAYPDSALTYDQDTELWIVGAEEDIERMLADRESFVEALLNDEDPGI
;
A
#
# COMPACT_ATOMS: atom_id res chain seq x y z
N MET A 1 17.85 -2.77 -2.66
CA MET A 1 18.06 -4.01 -1.89
C MET A 1 17.37 -3.77 -0.56
N MET A 2 16.42 -4.65 -0.22
CA MET A 2 15.43 -4.45 0.85
C MET A 2 15.86 -5.27 2.06
N GLY A 3 16.44 -4.61 3.07
CA GLY A 3 16.90 -5.31 4.27
C GLY A 3 15.76 -5.91 5.09
N GLN A 4 16.05 -6.97 5.84
CA GLN A 4 15.12 -7.67 6.74
C GLN A 4 14.33 -6.72 7.67
N GLU A 5 14.93 -5.62 8.12
CA GLU A 5 14.26 -4.60 8.95
C GLU A 5 13.06 -3.95 8.23
N LEU A 6 13.13 -3.77 6.92
CA LEU A 6 12.05 -3.20 6.12
C LEU A 6 10.91 -4.20 5.92
N PHE A 7 11.21 -5.50 5.89
CA PHE A 7 10.19 -6.55 5.87
C PHE A 7 9.44 -6.65 7.21
N GLU A 8 10.16 -6.58 8.34
CA GLU A 8 9.55 -6.58 9.69
C GLU A 8 8.78 -5.27 9.98
N HIS A 9 9.11 -4.21 9.25
CA HIS A 9 8.48 -2.89 9.38
C HIS A 9 8.06 -2.33 8.01
N PRO A 10 7.03 -2.90 7.37
CA PRO A 10 6.63 -2.56 6.00
C PRO A 10 6.35 -1.06 5.79
N LYS A 11 5.82 -0.37 6.82
CA LYS A 11 5.61 1.09 6.79
C LYS A 11 6.88 1.92 6.57
N LYS A 12 8.06 1.41 6.98
CA LYS A 12 9.34 2.11 6.74
C LYS A 12 9.68 2.17 5.25
N GLN A 13 9.17 1.24 4.45
CA GLN A 13 9.40 1.20 3.01
C GLN A 13 8.78 2.40 2.32
N TYR A 14 7.59 2.87 2.75
CA TYR A 14 6.88 3.96 2.08
C TYR A 14 7.73 5.19 1.83
N LYS A 15 8.51 5.59 2.83
CA LYS A 15 9.42 6.74 2.72
C LYS A 15 10.49 6.56 1.63
N THR A 16 10.97 5.33 1.41
CA THR A 16 11.98 5.01 0.38
C THR A 16 11.41 5.14 -1.03
N TYR A 17 10.12 4.85 -1.21
CA TYR A 17 9.44 4.93 -2.50
C TYR A 17 8.60 6.21 -2.68
N GLY A 18 8.64 7.15 -1.73
CA GLY A 18 7.82 8.37 -1.81
C GLY A 18 6.31 8.11 -1.67
N ILE A 19 5.94 7.00 -1.06
CA ILE A 19 4.56 6.60 -0.81
C ILE A 19 4.07 7.22 0.50
N THR A 20 2.82 7.63 0.52
CA THR A 20 2.13 8.15 1.71
C THR A 20 1.05 7.19 2.13
N ALA A 21 1.08 6.75 3.39
CA ALA A 21 -0.01 5.98 3.98
C ALA A 21 -1.11 6.90 4.48
N LEU A 22 -2.35 6.60 4.10
CA LEU A 22 -3.53 7.36 4.52
C LEU A 22 -4.03 6.83 5.87
N GLU A 23 -3.23 6.95 6.94
CA GLU A 23 -3.52 6.29 8.23
C GLU A 23 -4.89 6.67 8.82
N GLU A 24 -5.34 7.91 8.61
CA GLU A 24 -6.64 8.40 9.10
C GLU A 24 -7.81 8.02 8.18
N LEU A 25 -7.60 8.00 6.86
CA LEU A 25 -8.64 7.67 5.89
C LEU A 25 -8.81 6.18 5.70
N SER A 26 -7.75 5.37 5.85
CA SER A 26 -7.80 3.93 5.65
C SER A 26 -8.91 3.23 6.44
N PRO A 27 -9.08 3.45 7.77
CA PRO A 27 -10.18 2.85 8.51
C PRO A 27 -11.55 3.43 8.15
N ARG A 28 -11.61 4.64 7.56
CA ARG A 28 -12.87 5.25 7.08
C ARG A 28 -13.28 4.72 5.72
N ILE A 29 -12.32 4.53 4.81
CA ILE A 29 -12.53 3.91 3.50
C ILE A 29 -12.89 2.43 3.69
N GLY A 30 -12.20 1.74 4.60
CA GLY A 30 -12.42 0.33 4.89
C GLY A 30 -11.80 -0.61 3.86
N ASP A 31 -12.24 -1.87 3.87
CA ASP A 31 -11.69 -2.91 3.00
C ASP A 31 -12.03 -2.66 1.51
N PRO A 32 -11.09 -2.83 0.56
CA PRO A 32 -11.40 -2.71 -0.87
C PRO A 32 -12.55 -3.60 -1.35
N GLU A 33 -12.77 -4.78 -0.77
CA GLU A 33 -13.87 -5.68 -1.15
C GLU A 33 -15.25 -5.01 -1.03
N VAL A 34 -15.47 -4.16 -0.02
CA VAL A 34 -16.77 -3.49 0.13
C VAL A 34 -17.06 -2.50 -1.00
N HIS A 35 -16.01 -1.94 -1.61
CA HIS A 35 -16.13 -1.03 -2.76
C HIS A 35 -16.32 -1.77 -4.08
N LEU A 36 -15.84 -3.01 -4.18
CA LEU A 36 -16.03 -3.86 -5.36
C LEU A 36 -17.44 -4.44 -5.45
N ASP A 37 -18.04 -4.74 -4.30
CA ASP A 37 -19.38 -5.35 -4.21
C ASP A 37 -20.53 -4.33 -4.11
N ASP A 38 -20.27 -3.03 -4.36
CA ASP A 38 -21.22 -1.92 -4.14
C ASP A 38 -21.85 -1.93 -2.72
N ALA A 39 -21.13 -2.51 -1.75
CA ALA A 39 -21.57 -2.66 -0.36
C ALA A 39 -21.04 -1.55 0.56
N ALA A 40 -20.19 -0.67 0.02
CA ALA A 40 -19.64 0.47 0.73
C ALA A 40 -20.75 1.40 1.23
N SER A 41 -20.64 1.83 2.48
CA SER A 41 -21.53 2.83 3.04
C SER A 41 -21.29 4.21 2.41
N GLU A 42 -22.25 5.13 2.55
CA GLU A 42 -22.08 6.52 2.10
C GLU A 42 -20.83 7.17 2.72
N ASP A 43 -20.53 6.88 3.98
CA ASP A 43 -19.33 7.38 4.67
C ASP A 43 -18.03 6.83 4.07
N GLN A 44 -18.02 5.56 3.65
CA GLN A 44 -16.87 4.91 3.03
C GLN A 44 -16.60 5.46 1.63
N VAL A 45 -17.66 5.67 0.84
CA VAL A 45 -17.58 6.30 -0.47
C VAL A 45 -17.07 7.74 -0.33
N ALA A 46 -17.62 8.52 0.60
CA ALA A 46 -17.17 9.89 0.85
C ALA A 46 -15.69 9.95 1.27
N ALA A 47 -15.22 9.00 2.08
CA ALA A 47 -13.80 8.93 2.46
C ALA A 47 -12.89 8.56 1.28
N MET A 48 -13.36 7.73 0.35
CA MET A 48 -12.66 7.40 -0.89
C MET A 48 -12.56 8.63 -1.81
N GLU A 49 -13.68 9.34 -2.00
CA GLU A 49 -13.70 10.59 -2.77
C GLU A 49 -12.78 11.64 -2.15
N GLU A 50 -12.77 11.79 -0.83
CA GLU A 50 -11.85 12.67 -0.09
C GLU A 50 -10.37 12.33 -0.40
N ALA A 51 -10.01 11.04 -0.45
CA ALA A 51 -8.66 10.62 -0.81
C ALA A 51 -8.31 10.97 -2.27
N LEU A 52 -9.23 10.71 -3.21
CA LEU A 52 -9.01 11.00 -4.63
C LEU A 52 -8.92 12.51 -4.91
N GLU A 53 -9.70 13.33 -4.20
CA GLU A 53 -9.63 14.80 -4.30
C GLU A 53 -8.33 15.36 -3.70
N ALA A 54 -7.84 14.77 -2.60
CA ALA A 54 -6.59 15.20 -1.97
C ALA A 54 -5.35 14.83 -2.79
N TYR A 55 -5.42 13.74 -3.57
CA TYR A 55 -4.31 13.21 -4.36
C TYR A 55 -4.69 12.93 -5.83
N PRO A 56 -5.11 13.95 -6.60
CA PRO A 56 -5.69 13.76 -7.93
C PRO A 56 -4.70 13.22 -8.97
N ASP A 57 -3.41 13.46 -8.76
CA ASP A 57 -2.34 13.03 -9.67
C ASP A 57 -1.60 11.78 -9.17
N SER A 58 -2.02 11.19 -8.04
CA SER A 58 -1.41 9.99 -7.47
C SER A 58 -2.27 8.76 -7.71
N ALA A 59 -1.64 7.61 -7.87
CA ALA A 59 -2.34 6.34 -7.76
C ALA A 59 -2.76 6.12 -6.29
N LEU A 60 -3.98 5.65 -6.10
CA LEU A 60 -4.52 5.22 -4.81
C LEU A 60 -4.69 3.70 -4.85
N THR A 61 -4.08 2.98 -3.92
CA THR A 61 -4.17 1.52 -3.83
C THR A 61 -4.24 1.05 -2.38
N TYR A 62 -4.50 -0.24 -2.18
CA TYR A 62 -4.56 -0.88 -0.88
C TYR A 62 -3.34 -1.80 -0.66
N ASP A 63 -2.57 -1.53 0.39
CA ASP A 63 -1.44 -2.35 0.82
C ASP A 63 -1.89 -3.41 1.82
N GLN A 64 -2.07 -4.64 1.34
CA GLN A 64 -2.57 -5.78 2.12
C GLN A 64 -1.68 -6.15 3.31
N ASP A 65 -0.35 -5.95 3.23
CA ASP A 65 0.55 -6.32 4.33
C ASP A 65 0.38 -5.41 5.56
N THR A 66 -0.13 -4.20 5.33
CA THR A 66 -0.29 -3.17 6.37
C THR A 66 -1.73 -2.82 6.67
N GLU A 67 -2.66 -3.31 5.85
CA GLU A 67 -4.09 -2.98 5.89
C GLU A 67 -4.37 -1.48 5.74
N LEU A 68 -3.60 -0.80 4.89
CA LEU A 68 -3.70 0.64 4.67
C LEU A 68 -3.92 0.98 3.20
N TRP A 69 -4.73 2.02 2.98
CA TRP A 69 -4.76 2.73 1.73
C TRP A 69 -3.53 3.63 1.62
N ILE A 70 -2.87 3.57 0.46
CA ILE A 70 -1.62 4.27 0.19
C ILE A 70 -1.73 5.06 -1.11
N VAL A 71 -1.01 6.18 -1.18
CA VAL A 71 -0.93 7.04 -2.37
C VAL A 71 0.50 7.31 -2.77
N GLY A 72 0.75 7.44 -4.07
CA GLY A 72 2.07 7.72 -4.64
C GLY A 72 2.05 7.67 -6.17
N ALA A 73 3.21 7.83 -6.79
CA ALA A 73 3.33 7.56 -8.22
C ALA A 73 3.12 6.07 -8.48
N GLU A 74 2.37 5.72 -9.53
CA GLU A 74 2.06 4.32 -9.88
C GLU A 74 3.34 3.46 -10.00
N GLU A 75 4.34 3.95 -10.73
CA GLU A 75 5.63 3.27 -10.91
C GLU A 75 6.36 3.00 -9.58
N ASP A 76 6.25 3.91 -8.61
CA ASP A 76 6.91 3.78 -7.32
C ASP A 76 6.19 2.77 -6.41
N ILE A 77 4.85 2.73 -6.48
CA ILE A 77 4.01 1.74 -5.80
C ILE A 77 4.30 0.34 -6.36
N GLU A 78 4.27 0.20 -7.69
CA GLU A 78 4.57 -1.07 -8.36
C GLU A 78 5.96 -1.57 -8.00
N ARG A 79 6.97 -0.69 -8.02
CA ARG A 79 8.34 -1.06 -7.62
C ARG A 79 8.42 -1.52 -6.17
N MET A 80 7.71 -0.86 -5.24
CA MET A 80 7.68 -1.27 -3.84
C MET A 80 7.09 -2.68 -3.69
N LEU A 81 5.94 -2.94 -4.32
CA LEU A 81 5.26 -4.23 -4.22
C LEU A 81 6.09 -5.35 -4.87
N ALA A 82 6.70 -5.09 -6.03
CA ALA A 82 7.59 -6.04 -6.71
C ALA A 82 8.85 -6.36 -5.88
N ASP A 83 9.43 -5.36 -5.21
CA ASP A 83 10.59 -5.59 -4.34
C ASP A 83 10.21 -6.45 -3.12
N ARG A 84 8.98 -6.30 -2.57
CA ARG A 84 8.48 -7.18 -1.49
C ARG A 84 8.23 -8.60 -1.98
N GLU A 85 7.62 -8.77 -3.14
CA GLU A 85 7.38 -10.09 -3.74
C GLU A 85 8.70 -10.82 -3.99
N SER A 86 9.68 -10.13 -4.58
CA SER A 86 11.02 -10.66 -4.84
C SER A 86 11.74 -11.07 -3.54
N PHE A 87 11.58 -10.28 -2.47
CA PHE A 87 12.12 -10.59 -1.15
C PHE A 87 11.52 -11.88 -0.57
N VAL A 88 10.19 -12.02 -0.63
CA VAL A 88 9.48 -13.22 -0.16
C VAL A 88 9.86 -14.44 -0.99
N GLU A 89 9.96 -14.30 -2.31
CA GLU A 89 10.38 -15.39 -3.21
C GLU A 89 11.80 -15.89 -2.86
N ALA A 90 12.76 -14.99 -2.65
CA ALA A 90 14.11 -15.37 -2.24
C ALA A 90 14.12 -16.15 -0.91
N LEU A 91 13.34 -15.70 0.09
CA LEU A 91 13.20 -16.42 1.36
C LEU A 91 12.59 -17.82 1.19
N LEU A 92 11.58 -17.96 0.35
CA LEU A 92 10.95 -19.26 0.06
C LEU A 92 11.90 -20.23 -0.66
N ASN A 93 12.88 -19.69 -1.39
CA ASN A 93 13.88 -20.45 -2.14
C ASN A 93 15.19 -20.70 -1.38
N ASP A 94 15.30 -20.29 -0.10
CA ASP A 94 16.54 -20.34 0.71
C ASP A 94 17.69 -19.52 0.06
N GLU A 95 17.33 -18.47 -0.68
CA GLU A 95 18.27 -17.52 -1.29
C GLU A 95 18.46 -16.29 -0.38
N ASP A 96 19.60 -15.61 -0.50
CA ASP A 96 19.84 -14.33 0.18
C ASP A 96 19.02 -13.24 -0.53
N PRO A 97 17.98 -12.67 0.11
CA PRO A 97 17.17 -11.61 -0.50
C PRO A 97 17.92 -10.29 -0.66
N GLY A 98 19.13 -10.19 -0.11
CA GLY A 98 19.95 -8.99 -0.08
C GLY A 98 19.57 -8.05 1.06
N ILE A 99 20.55 -7.21 1.46
CA ILE A 99 20.42 -6.16 2.49
C ILE A 99 20.15 -4.79 1.86
#